data_AF-A0A7X4WEA0-F1
#
_entry.id   AF-A0A7X4WEA0-F1
#
_cell.length_a   1.000
_cell.length_b   1.000
_cell.length_c   1.000
_cell.angle_alpha   90.00
_cell.angle_beta   90.00
_cell.angle_gamma   90.00
#
_symmetry.space_group_name_H-M   'P 1'
#
loop_
_entity.id
_entity.type
_entity.pdbx_description
1 polymer ?
#
loop_
_entity_poly.entity_id
_entity_poly.type
_entity_poly.pdbx_seq_one_letter_code
_entity_poly.pdbx_strand_id
1 'polypeptide(L)'
;MKKFILIILLSVFHTPVFANPTIFGLTIGQTAESDLKAKYNVQQTGQNKYSMGNMYRISSQAISFEGLQNVTAIFNQSGKLVAVLTDFPKSKFDYLNQTVGKKYTLISQQIPFVGNKSATYRDGDTEITL
;
A
#
# COMPACT_ATOMS: atom_id res chain seq x y z
N MET A 1 43.42 32.41 -33.59
CA MET A 1 42.01 32.27 -33.14
C MET A 1 41.73 30.81 -32.84
N LYS A 2 41.56 30.40 -31.59
CA LYS A 2 40.98 29.09 -31.22
C LYS A 2 40.25 29.26 -29.89
N LYS A 3 38.93 29.40 -29.96
CA LYS A 3 38.05 29.49 -28.78
C LYS A 3 37.83 28.07 -28.27
N PHE A 4 38.32 27.76 -27.07
CA PHE A 4 37.96 26.53 -26.37
C PHE A 4 36.60 26.76 -25.70
N ILE A 5 35.55 26.12 -26.21
CA ILE A 5 34.24 26.07 -25.57
C ILE A 5 34.29 24.92 -24.55
N LEU A 6 34.21 25.27 -23.26
CA LEU A 6 34.06 24.31 -22.18
C LEU A 6 32.58 23.93 -22.06
N ILE A 7 32.20 22.73 -22.50
CA ILE A 7 30.86 22.18 -22.33
C ILE A 7 30.81 21.53 -20.94
N ILE A 8 30.19 22.21 -19.98
CA ILE A 8 29.89 21.63 -18.66
C ILE A 8 28.70 20.69 -18.84
N LEU A 9 28.97 19.39 -18.84
CA LEU A 9 27.96 18.34 -18.90
C LEU A 9 27.37 18.15 -17.49
N LEU A 10 26.25 18.83 -17.22
CA LEU A 10 25.53 18.72 -15.95
C LEU A 10 24.71 17.41 -15.93
N SER A 11 25.31 16.33 -15.44
CA SER A 11 24.62 15.04 -15.27
C SER A 11 23.67 15.10 -14.08
N VAL A 12 22.38 15.33 -14.35
CA VAL A 12 21.32 15.28 -13.34
C VAL A 12 21.06 13.80 -13.01
N PHE A 13 21.66 13.32 -11.93
CA PHE A 13 21.31 12.02 -11.34
C PHE A 13 19.90 12.11 -10.78
N HIS A 14 18.92 11.64 -11.56
CA HIS A 14 17.55 11.46 -11.08
C HIS A 14 17.53 10.21 -10.21
N THR A 15 17.51 10.38 -8.89
CA THR A 15 17.15 9.26 -8.02
C THR A 15 15.67 8.94 -8.30
N PRO A 16 15.32 7.67 -8.58
CA PRO A 16 13.92 7.29 -8.66
C PRO A 16 13.31 7.52 -7.27
N VAL A 17 12.46 8.54 -7.15
CA VAL A 17 11.60 8.70 -5.98
C VAL A 17 10.53 7.64 -6.11
N PHE A 18 10.69 6.52 -5.40
CA PHE A 18 9.66 5.51 -5.30
C PHE A 18 8.49 6.11 -4.52
N ALA A 19 7.34 6.25 -5.19
CA ALA A 19 6.12 6.66 -4.52
C ALA A 19 5.58 5.45 -3.75
N ASN A 20 5.51 5.54 -2.43
CA ASN A 20 4.95 4.45 -1.63
C ASN A 20 3.49 4.19 -2.01
N PRO A 21 3.05 2.91 -2.05
CA PRO A 21 1.67 2.58 -2.33
C PRO A 21 0.68 3.32 -1.44
N THR A 22 -0.36 3.83 -2.07
CA THR A 22 -1.45 4.51 -1.40
C THR A 22 -2.74 3.72 -1.60
N ILE A 23 -3.36 3.33 -0.48
CA ILE A 23 -4.60 2.54 -0.46
C ILE A 23 -5.63 3.24 0.41
N PHE A 24 -6.82 3.49 -0.14
CA PHE A 24 -7.87 4.31 0.48
C PHE A 24 -7.35 5.69 0.94
N GLY A 25 -6.37 6.23 0.20
CA GLY A 25 -5.70 7.47 0.54
C GLY A 25 -4.95 7.43 1.88
N LEU A 26 -4.44 6.27 2.25
CA LEU A 26 -3.45 6.03 3.29
C LEU A 26 -2.17 5.52 2.60
N THR A 27 -1.04 6.17 2.86
CA THR A 27 0.23 5.91 2.18
C THR A 27 1.19 5.18 3.10
N ILE A 28 1.67 4.02 2.67
CA ILE A 28 2.60 3.18 3.43
C ILE A 28 3.88 3.96 3.74
N GLY A 29 4.38 3.85 4.97
CA GLY A 29 5.56 4.53 5.49
C GLY A 29 5.40 6.03 5.75
N GLN A 30 4.30 6.66 5.30
CA GLN A 30 4.15 8.12 5.36
C GLN A 30 3.02 8.56 6.30
N THR A 31 1.83 7.99 6.13
CA THR A 31 0.63 8.37 6.91
C THR A 31 0.88 8.19 8.40
N ALA A 32 0.64 9.26 9.16
CA ALA A 32 0.67 9.24 10.62
C ALA A 32 -0.71 8.89 11.20
N GLU A 33 -0.74 8.45 12.46
CA GLU A 33 -2.01 8.17 13.14
C GLU A 33 -2.94 9.39 13.22
N SER A 34 -2.38 10.59 13.35
CA SER A 34 -3.14 11.85 13.34
C SER A 34 -3.89 12.04 12.02
N ASP A 35 -3.23 11.74 10.91
CA ASP A 35 -3.81 11.91 9.57
C ASP A 35 -4.95 10.90 9.36
N LEU A 36 -4.77 9.67 9.86
CA LEU A 36 -5.83 8.65 9.86
C LEU A 36 -7.06 9.14 10.65
N LYS A 37 -6.85 9.60 11.88
CA LYS A 37 -7.93 10.05 12.78
C LYS A 37 -8.62 11.31 12.28
N ALA A 38 -7.92 12.17 11.53
CA ALA A 38 -8.50 13.33 10.88
C ALA A 38 -9.37 12.95 9.67
N LYS A 39 -8.99 11.88 8.95
CA LYS A 39 -9.66 11.45 7.72
C LYS A 39 -10.84 10.51 7.96
N TYR A 40 -10.74 9.67 8.98
CA TYR A 40 -11.71 8.61 9.26
C TYR A 40 -12.11 8.59 10.73
N ASN A 41 -13.38 8.27 10.98
CA ASN A 41 -13.79 7.83 12.30
C ASN A 41 -13.28 6.39 12.51
N VAL A 42 -12.39 6.21 13.48
CA VAL A 42 -11.68 4.95 13.71
C VAL A 42 -11.78 4.48 15.15
N GLN A 43 -11.76 3.17 15.34
CA GLN A 43 -11.68 2.53 16.64
C GLN A 43 -10.31 1.88 16.82
N GLN A 44 -9.59 2.20 17.91
CA GLN A 44 -8.36 1.48 18.23
C GLN A 44 -8.70 0.05 18.68
N THR A 45 -8.10 -0.94 18.04
CA THR A 45 -8.38 -2.36 18.30
C THR A 45 -7.28 -3.08 19.06
N GLY A 46 -6.15 -2.42 19.30
CA GLY A 46 -5.03 -2.94 20.09
C GLY A 46 -3.67 -2.52 19.53
N GLN A 47 -2.64 -3.27 19.90
CA GLN A 47 -1.27 -3.13 19.40
C GLN A 47 -0.91 -4.36 18.57
N ASN A 48 -0.24 -4.14 17.44
CA ASN A 48 0.22 -5.22 16.59
C ASN A 48 1.49 -5.87 17.17
N LYS A 49 1.50 -7.20 17.26
CA LYS A 49 2.61 -7.96 17.85
C LYS A 49 3.92 -7.94 17.03
N TYR A 50 3.88 -7.57 15.75
CA TYR A 50 5.05 -7.57 14.87
C TYR A 50 5.66 -6.17 14.75
N SER A 51 4.82 -5.15 14.56
CA SER A 51 5.28 -3.76 14.40
C SER A 51 5.35 -2.98 15.70
N MET A 52 4.79 -3.53 16.80
CA MET A 52 4.65 -2.89 18.10
C MET A 52 3.91 -1.53 18.05
N GLY A 53 3.16 -1.26 16.97
CA GLY A 53 2.37 -0.04 16.83
C GLY A 53 0.87 -0.29 16.93
N ASN A 54 0.11 0.80 17.00
CA ASN A 54 -1.34 0.74 17.19
C ASN A 54 -2.06 0.18 15.95
N MET A 55 -3.18 -0.48 16.18
CA MET A 55 -4.11 -0.93 15.14
C MET A 55 -5.42 -0.16 15.25
N TYR A 56 -5.93 0.27 14.10
CA TYR A 56 -7.17 1.04 14.00
C TYR A 56 -8.10 0.40 12.98
N ARG A 57 -9.30 0.07 13.43
CA ARG A 57 -10.40 -0.35 12.55
C ARG A 57 -11.08 0.88 11.96
N ILE A 58 -11.20 0.89 10.64
CA ILE A 58 -11.91 1.93 9.89
C ILE A 58 -13.30 1.36 9.53
N SER A 59 -14.35 2.18 9.68
CA SER A 59 -15.67 1.82 9.17
C SER A 59 -15.60 1.62 7.66
N SER A 60 -15.96 0.44 7.18
CA SER A 60 -15.97 0.13 5.74
C SER A 60 -16.95 1.02 4.97
N GLN A 61 -18.01 1.51 5.62
CA GLN A 61 -18.98 2.44 5.04
C GLN A 61 -18.37 3.83 4.74
N ALA A 62 -17.28 4.21 5.42
CA ALA A 62 -16.57 5.46 5.14
C ALA A 62 -15.71 5.39 3.87
N ILE A 63 -15.56 4.20 3.28
CA ILE A 63 -14.76 3.96 2.08
C ILE A 63 -15.71 3.49 0.98
N SER A 64 -15.85 4.28 -0.08
CA SER A 64 -16.66 3.91 -1.24
C SER A 64 -15.92 2.87 -2.09
N PHE A 65 -15.96 1.61 -1.67
CA PHE A 65 -15.40 0.48 -2.40
C PHE A 65 -16.31 -0.73 -2.28
N GLU A 66 -16.82 -1.20 -3.41
CA GLU A 66 -17.81 -2.27 -3.46
C GLU A 66 -17.25 -3.60 -2.93
N GLY A 67 -17.96 -4.20 -1.97
CA GLY A 67 -17.60 -5.49 -1.35
C GLY A 67 -16.55 -5.39 -0.25
N LEU A 68 -16.13 -4.19 0.16
CA LEU A 68 -15.21 -4.01 1.28
C LEU A 68 -15.92 -4.32 2.62
N GLN A 69 -15.45 -5.33 3.34
CA GLN A 69 -16.09 -5.77 4.60
C GLN A 69 -15.41 -5.16 5.82
N ASN A 70 -14.08 -5.25 5.89
CA ASN A 70 -13.28 -4.77 7.00
C ASN A 70 -12.05 -4.02 6.48
N VAL A 71 -11.62 -3.01 7.24
CA VAL A 71 -10.33 -2.33 7.03
C VAL A 71 -9.65 -2.08 8.36
N THR A 72 -8.41 -2.52 8.47
CA THR A 72 -7.55 -2.27 9.64
C THR A 72 -6.27 -1.61 9.18
N ALA A 73 -6.01 -0.40 9.67
CA ALA A 73 -4.73 0.28 9.51
C ALA A 73 -3.79 -0.11 10.67
N ILE A 74 -2.56 -0.50 10.35
CA ILE A 74 -1.56 -0.94 11.32
C ILE A 74 -0.35 -0.02 11.23
N PHE A 75 0.06 0.50 12.38
CA PHE A 75 1.18 1.41 12.52
C PHE A 75 2.38 0.69 13.16
N ASN A 76 3.56 1.29 13.05
CA ASN A 76 4.75 0.92 13.82
C ASN A 76 4.85 1.73 15.12
N GLN A 77 5.84 1.43 15.94
CA GLN A 77 6.09 2.14 17.20
C GLN A 77 6.38 3.65 17.01
N SER A 78 6.86 4.06 15.84
CA SER A 78 7.07 5.48 15.48
C SER A 78 5.79 6.18 14.98
N GLY A 79 4.64 5.51 15.01
CA GLY A 79 3.36 6.06 14.59
C GLY A 79 3.20 6.23 13.08
N LYS A 80 3.96 5.48 12.26
CA LYS A 80 3.85 5.46 10.80
C LYS A 80 3.14 4.21 10.30
N LEU A 81 2.28 4.39 9.31
CA LEU A 81 1.51 3.30 8.70
C LEU A 81 2.46 2.28 8.05
N VAL A 82 2.30 1.01 8.38
CA VAL A 82 3.12 -0.08 7.82
C VAL A 82 2.29 -1.14 7.10
N ALA A 83 0.99 -1.26 7.40
CA ALA A 83 0.10 -2.17 6.68
C ALA A 83 -1.35 -1.69 6.71
N VAL A 84 -2.09 -2.08 5.68
CA VAL A 84 -3.55 -1.97 5.62
C VAL A 84 -4.10 -3.36 5.30
N LEU A 85 -4.88 -3.93 6.22
CA LEU A 85 -5.51 -5.23 6.04
C LEU A 85 -6.97 -5.04 5.71
N THR A 86 -7.42 -5.73 4.67
CA THR A 86 -8.77 -5.59 4.13
C THR A 86 -9.40 -6.94 3.89
N ASP A 87 -10.67 -7.07 4.23
CA ASP A 87 -11.44 -8.28 3.91
C ASP A 87 -12.42 -8.02 2.77
N PHE A 88 -12.43 -8.95 1.82
CA PHE A 88 -13.33 -8.97 0.67
C PHE A 88 -13.99 -10.35 0.53
N PRO A 89 -15.20 -10.44 -0.03
CA PRO A 89 -15.76 -11.71 -0.49
C PRO A 89 -14.80 -12.41 -1.45
N LYS A 90 -14.70 -13.74 -1.37
CA LYS A 90 -13.85 -14.55 -2.27
C LYS A 90 -14.12 -14.27 -3.76
N SER A 91 -15.36 -13.92 -4.11
CA SER A 91 -15.76 -13.57 -5.48
C SER A 91 -15.07 -12.31 -6.02
N LYS A 92 -14.51 -11.45 -5.17
CA LYS A 92 -13.79 -10.24 -5.60
C LYS A 92 -12.33 -10.51 -5.99
N PHE A 93 -11.80 -11.73 -5.78
CA PHE A 93 -10.39 -12.03 -6.07
C PHE A 93 -10.00 -11.66 -7.51
N ASP A 94 -10.74 -12.12 -8.52
CA ASP A 94 -10.34 -11.91 -9.92
C ASP A 94 -10.33 -10.41 -10.30
N TYR A 95 -11.29 -9.63 -9.78
CA TYR A 95 -11.34 -8.17 -9.93
C TYR A 95 -10.14 -7.47 -9.26
N LEU A 96 -9.83 -7.85 -8.02
CA LEU A 96 -8.70 -7.29 -7.28
C LEU A 96 -7.38 -7.64 -7.95
N ASN A 97 -7.20 -8.91 -8.33
CA ASN A 97 -6.01 -9.40 -9.02
C ASN A 97 -5.76 -8.63 -10.32
N GLN A 98 -6.81 -8.43 -11.13
CA GLN A 98 -6.71 -7.63 -12.35
C GLN A 98 -6.38 -6.15 -12.06
N THR A 99 -6.97 -5.56 -11.01
CA THR A 99 -6.80 -4.15 -10.68
C THR A 99 -5.42 -3.85 -10.10
N VAL A 100 -4.95 -4.69 -9.19
CA VAL A 100 -3.62 -4.62 -8.56
C VAL A 100 -2.53 -4.91 -9.59
N GLY A 101 -2.72 -5.94 -10.43
CA GLY A 101 -1.77 -6.32 -11.48
C GLY A 101 -1.61 -5.32 -12.62
N LYS A 102 -2.52 -4.34 -12.77
CA LYS A 102 -2.34 -3.22 -13.70
C LYS A 102 -1.31 -2.19 -13.20
N LYS A 103 -1.02 -2.16 -11.90
CA LYS A 103 -0.21 -1.12 -11.26
C LYS A 103 1.12 -1.63 -10.72
N TYR A 104 1.15 -2.87 -10.24
CA TYR A 104 2.27 -3.40 -9.49
C TYR A 104 2.87 -4.63 -10.14
N THR A 105 4.14 -4.90 -9.84
CA THR A 105 4.88 -6.01 -10.44
C THR A 105 4.47 -7.32 -9.77
N LEU A 106 4.03 -8.31 -10.56
CA LEU A 106 3.69 -9.64 -10.04
C LEU A 106 4.97 -10.38 -9.61
N ILE A 107 4.98 -10.92 -8.39
CA ILE A 107 6.09 -11.70 -7.82
C ILE A 107 5.75 -13.19 -7.78
N SER A 108 4.54 -13.55 -7.37
CA SER A 108 4.09 -14.94 -7.30
C SER A 108 2.57 -15.03 -7.46
N GLN A 109 2.08 -16.17 -7.97
CA GLN A 109 0.66 -16.40 -8.17
C GLN A 109 0.31 -17.89 -8.11
N GLN A 110 -0.81 -18.21 -7.45
CA GLN A 110 -1.38 -19.55 -7.40
C GLN A 110 -2.89 -19.44 -7.68
N ILE A 111 -3.33 -19.86 -8.86
CA ILE A 111 -4.75 -19.87 -9.25
C ILE A 111 -5.11 -21.30 -9.73
N PRO A 112 -5.46 -22.21 -8.81
CA PRO A 112 -5.92 -23.54 -9.18
C PRO A 112 -7.34 -23.48 -9.77
N PHE A 113 -7.72 -24.51 -10.52
CA PHE A 113 -9.09 -24.66 -11.04
C PHE A 113 -10.12 -24.74 -9.90
N VAL A 114 -9.78 -25.43 -8.81
CA VAL A 114 -10.56 -25.52 -7.56
C VAL A 114 -9.62 -25.31 -6.38
N GLY A 115 -10.01 -24.47 -5.41
CA GLY A 115 -9.25 -24.21 -4.19
C GLY A 115 -9.07 -22.72 -3.89
N ASN A 116 -8.18 -22.41 -2.97
CA ASN A 116 -7.83 -21.03 -2.64
C ASN A 116 -6.91 -20.45 -3.73
N LYS A 117 -7.22 -19.22 -4.14
CA LYS A 117 -6.37 -18.44 -5.04
C LYS A 117 -5.51 -17.48 -4.21
N SER A 118 -4.31 -17.21 -4.67
CA SER A 118 -3.46 -16.15 -4.11
C SER A 118 -2.60 -15.48 -5.17
N ALA A 119 -2.24 -14.23 -4.91
CA ALA A 119 -1.25 -13.49 -5.71
C ALA A 119 -0.48 -12.51 -4.83
N THR A 120 0.83 -12.38 -5.09
CA THR A 120 1.69 -11.41 -4.42
C THR A 120 2.30 -10.50 -5.47
N TYR A 121 2.14 -9.20 -5.23
CA TYR A 121 2.70 -8.12 -6.03
C TYR A 121 3.68 -7.29 -5.20
N ARG A 122 4.54 -6.52 -5.88
CA ARG A 122 5.51 -5.64 -5.25
C ARG A 122 5.57 -4.27 -5.90
N ASP A 123 5.79 -3.27 -5.05
CA ASP A 123 6.12 -1.89 -5.42
C ASP A 123 7.19 -1.36 -4.46
N GLY A 124 8.42 -1.22 -4.95
CA GLY A 124 9.59 -0.97 -4.11
C GLY A 124 9.72 -2.01 -2.99
N ASP A 125 9.72 -1.53 -1.74
CA ASP A 125 9.80 -2.36 -0.53
C ASP A 125 8.43 -2.81 0.01
N THR A 126 7.34 -2.48 -0.68
CA THR A 126 5.98 -2.85 -0.26
C THR A 126 5.48 -4.07 -1.03
N GLU A 127 4.91 -5.03 -0.30
CA GLU A 127 4.20 -6.18 -0.87
C GLU A 127 2.69 -6.01 -0.75
N ILE A 128 1.97 -6.46 -1.78
CA ILE A 128 0.51 -6.53 -1.82
C ILE A 128 0.13 -7.98 -2.03
N THR A 129 -0.57 -8.57 -1.07
CA THR A 129 -0.99 -9.99 -1.12
C THR A 129 -2.51 -10.09 -1.16
N LEU A 130 -3.00 -10.89 -2.11
CA LEU A 130 -4.40 -11.27 -2.30
C LEU A 130 -4.60 -12.76 -2.04
#